data_AF-A0A941W7D1-F1
#
_entry.id   AF-A0A941W7D1-F1
#
_cell.length_a   1.000
_cell.length_b   1.000
_cell.length_c   1.000
_cell.angle_alpha   90.00
_cell.angle_beta   90.00
_cell.angle_gamma   90.00
#
_symmetry.space_group_name_H-M   'P 1'
#
loop_
_entity.id
_entity.type
_entity.pdbx_description
1 polymer ?
#
loop_
_entity_poly.entity_id
_entity_poly.type
_entity_poly.pdbx_seq_one_letter_code
_entity_poly.pdbx_strand_id
1 'polypeptide(L)'
;MPEVDEIGENPPGDSAPSDATAHSHDLGFHHQVHPFGWVLAAFTCLCIVGTLVGTERLIGNLPWWGWLVLVAFMAMSARPATLHRFRLGIEKITAATGLVARWLGWVVFIVSLFNVVTRYTGRYVEKDIIIGEVTSLAWMTFGFMFLIGMNYGVREGVNPRIDFWWADFSHRRKAWLDFVMHTFFFLPFVIAGSRILFGYSRLALGMKRSGDWPEGWRVWNTWEQSPDADQLPVGPIKFMILVGLVLFGTQILAEIIKTGFVIMGREDLADIHDPDAPLRIE
;
A
#
# COMPACT_ATOMS: atom_id res chain seq x y z
N MET A 1 65.28 22.08 28.79
CA MET A 1 65.61 21.75 27.39
C MET A 1 65.65 23.06 26.62
N PRO A 2 66.79 23.46 26.05
CA PRO A 2 66.89 24.53 25.06
C PRO A 2 66.93 23.95 23.62
N GLU A 3 66.42 24.69 22.64
CA GLU A 3 66.81 24.75 21.19
C GLU A 3 65.65 25.45 20.44
N VAL A 4 65.78 26.63 19.79
CA VAL A 4 66.62 27.04 18.63
C VAL A 4 66.19 26.19 17.41
N ASP A 5 65.67 26.68 16.28
CA ASP A 5 65.81 27.94 15.52
C ASP A 5 64.57 28.19 14.61
N GLU A 6 64.28 29.45 14.30
CA GLU A 6 63.52 29.87 13.10
C GLU A 6 64.41 29.71 11.84
N ILE A 7 63.82 29.53 10.64
CA ILE A 7 64.16 30.24 9.38
C ILE A 7 63.37 29.65 8.17
N GLY A 8 62.66 30.54 7.46
CA GLY A 8 62.44 30.56 5.99
C GLY A 8 61.37 29.61 5.43
N GLU A 9 60.56 29.92 4.41
CA GLU A 9 60.38 31.07 3.52
C GLU A 9 59.09 30.77 2.69
N ASN A 10 58.48 31.79 2.09
CA ASN A 10 57.13 31.81 1.48
C ASN A 10 56.99 31.13 0.07
N PRO A 11 55.76 30.94 -0.47
CA PRO A 11 55.39 30.09 -1.64
C PRO A 11 55.58 30.83 -3.01
N PRO A 12 55.56 30.19 -4.21
CA PRO A 12 54.30 29.82 -4.91
C PRO A 12 54.41 28.60 -5.86
N GLY A 13 53.28 28.00 -6.25
CA GLY A 13 53.28 26.96 -7.29
C GLY A 13 51.90 26.48 -7.68
N ASP A 14 51.34 27.13 -8.71
CA ASP A 14 50.21 26.65 -9.51
C ASP A 14 50.33 25.15 -9.82
N SER A 15 49.31 24.38 -9.47
CA SER A 15 48.89 23.24 -10.28
C SER A 15 47.36 23.10 -10.21
N ALA A 16 46.80 23.11 -11.41
CA ALA A 16 45.41 23.22 -11.80
C ALA A 16 44.45 22.20 -11.14
N PRO A 17 43.14 22.49 -11.12
CA PRO A 17 42.12 21.60 -10.57
C PRO A 17 42.06 20.30 -11.39
N SER A 18 42.16 19.15 -10.72
CA SER A 18 41.95 17.85 -11.34
C SER A 18 40.50 17.71 -11.78
N ASP A 19 40.32 17.73 -13.09
CA ASP A 19 39.22 17.13 -13.88
C ASP A 19 37.99 16.68 -13.07
N ALA A 20 37.20 17.64 -12.63
CA ALA A 20 35.77 17.48 -12.40
C ALA A 20 35.01 17.82 -13.68
N THR A 21 35.47 17.32 -14.83
CA THR A 21 34.67 17.29 -16.05
C THR A 21 33.72 16.11 -15.93
N ALA A 22 32.56 16.45 -15.38
CA ALA A 22 31.38 15.63 -15.31
C ALA A 22 31.26 14.74 -16.57
N HIS A 23 31.32 13.42 -16.36
CA HIS A 23 30.70 12.49 -17.29
C HIS A 23 29.22 12.85 -17.38
N SER A 24 28.86 13.73 -18.33
CA SER A 24 27.51 13.84 -18.84
C SER A 24 27.25 12.54 -19.59
N HIS A 25 26.94 11.49 -18.84
CA HIS A 25 26.30 10.32 -19.40
C HIS A 25 25.02 10.82 -20.03
N ASP A 26 24.99 10.80 -21.36
CA ASP A 26 23.83 11.03 -22.17
C ASP A 26 22.79 10.00 -21.71
N LEU A 27 21.90 10.42 -20.81
CA LEU A 27 20.89 9.55 -20.20
C LEU A 27 19.90 9.22 -21.31
N GLY A 28 20.16 8.10 -21.98
CA GLY A 28 19.33 7.60 -23.08
C GLY A 28 17.86 7.62 -22.68
N PHE A 29 16.97 7.84 -23.66
CA PHE A 29 15.52 8.02 -23.51
C PHE A 29 14.83 7.10 -22.47
N HIS A 30 15.32 5.87 -22.31
CA HIS A 30 14.85 4.91 -21.30
C HIS A 30 15.02 5.37 -19.83
N HIS A 31 15.94 6.29 -19.52
CA HIS A 31 16.09 6.90 -18.19
C HIS A 31 15.11 8.07 -17.94
N GLN A 32 14.36 8.51 -18.95
CA GLN A 32 13.38 9.58 -18.79
C GLN A 32 12.00 9.03 -18.38
N VAL A 33 11.63 7.86 -18.91
CA VAL A 33 10.33 7.21 -18.64
C VAL A 33 10.47 6.20 -17.50
N HIS A 34 9.60 6.29 -16.52
CA HIS A 34 9.58 5.39 -15.37
C HIS A 34 9.25 3.92 -15.79
N PRO A 35 9.84 2.87 -15.19
CA PRO A 35 9.53 1.46 -15.50
C PRO A 35 8.04 1.12 -15.50
N PHE A 36 7.30 1.70 -14.56
CA PHE A 36 5.84 1.61 -14.51
C PHE A 36 5.15 2.07 -15.80
N GLY A 37 5.68 3.08 -16.49
CA GLY A 37 5.18 3.57 -17.77
C GLY A 37 5.29 2.54 -18.90
N TRP A 38 6.39 1.80 -18.95
CA TRP A 38 6.56 0.71 -19.91
C TRP A 38 5.58 -0.43 -19.67
N VAL A 39 5.34 -0.78 -18.40
CA VAL A 39 4.31 -1.76 -18.02
C VAL A 39 2.92 -1.29 -18.48
N LEU A 40 2.58 -0.03 -18.23
CA LEU A 40 1.30 0.55 -18.66
C LEU A 40 1.15 0.59 -20.18
N ALA A 41 2.21 0.93 -20.91
CA ALA A 41 2.20 0.92 -22.36
C ALA A 41 1.96 -0.49 -22.91
N ALA A 42 2.69 -1.49 -22.39
CA ALA A 42 2.52 -2.89 -22.76
C ALA A 42 1.10 -3.39 -22.44
N PHE A 43 0.57 -3.07 -21.26
CA PHE A 43 -0.80 -3.41 -20.88
C PHE A 43 -1.84 -2.73 -21.78
N THR A 44 -1.64 -1.45 -22.11
CA THR A 44 -2.54 -0.69 -22.99
C THR A 44 -2.53 -1.29 -24.40
N CYS A 45 -1.37 -1.67 -24.94
CA CYS A 45 -1.27 -2.37 -26.22
C CYS A 45 -2.03 -3.71 -26.19
N LEU A 46 -1.85 -4.49 -25.11
CA LEU A 46 -2.60 -5.73 -24.91
C LEU A 46 -4.12 -5.47 -24.89
N CYS A 47 -4.55 -4.38 -24.26
CA CYS A 47 -5.94 -3.99 -24.22
C CYS A 47 -6.50 -3.61 -25.59
N ILE A 48 -5.73 -2.85 -26.38
CA ILE A 48 -6.12 -2.47 -27.75
C ILE A 48 -6.26 -3.72 -28.61
N VAL A 49 -5.29 -4.63 -28.57
CA VAL A 49 -5.38 -5.91 -29.28
C VAL A 49 -6.62 -6.70 -28.82
N GLY A 50 -6.87 -6.75 -27.51
CA GLY A 50 -8.06 -7.40 -26.94
C GLY A 50 -9.39 -6.82 -27.43
N THR A 51 -9.48 -5.49 -27.58
CA THR A 51 -10.66 -4.81 -28.16
C THR A 51 -10.84 -5.15 -29.64
N LEU A 52 -9.75 -5.16 -30.41
CA LEU A 52 -9.80 -5.41 -31.85
C LEU A 52 -10.13 -6.87 -32.19
N VAL A 53 -9.70 -7.81 -31.35
CA VAL A 53 -9.98 -9.26 -31.50
C VAL A 53 -11.41 -9.62 -31.02
N GLY A 54 -12.14 -8.69 -30.40
CA GLY A 54 -13.51 -8.92 -29.97
C GLY A 54 -13.62 -9.87 -28.77
N THR A 55 -12.70 -9.76 -27.80
CA THR A 55 -12.71 -10.64 -26.63
C THR A 55 -13.71 -10.18 -25.56
N GLU A 56 -14.47 -11.12 -24.96
CA GLU A 56 -15.32 -10.83 -23.79
C GLU A 56 -14.51 -10.63 -22.48
N ARG A 57 -13.20 -10.87 -22.53
CA ARG A 57 -12.31 -10.73 -21.37
C ARG A 57 -12.08 -9.26 -21.05
N LEU A 58 -11.87 -8.96 -19.77
CA LEU A 58 -11.70 -7.58 -19.28
C LEU A 58 -10.56 -6.82 -19.95
N ILE A 59 -9.50 -7.55 -20.34
CA ILE A 59 -8.34 -6.99 -21.03
C ILE A 59 -8.77 -6.30 -22.33
N GLY A 60 -9.83 -6.75 -23.01
CA GLY A 60 -10.36 -6.13 -24.24
C GLY A 60 -11.68 -5.38 -24.07
N ASN A 61 -12.21 -5.23 -22.85
CA ASN A 61 -13.51 -4.60 -22.61
C ASN A 61 -13.45 -3.66 -21.40
N LEU A 62 -12.50 -2.73 -21.42
CA LEU A 62 -12.45 -1.67 -20.42
C LEU A 62 -13.57 -0.64 -20.67
N PRO A 63 -14.23 -0.15 -19.59
CA PRO A 63 -15.10 1.00 -19.71
C PRO A 63 -14.31 2.23 -20.18
N TRP A 64 -14.99 3.20 -20.80
CA TRP A 64 -14.35 4.40 -21.38
C TRP A 64 -13.43 5.14 -20.40
N TRP A 65 -13.81 5.22 -19.11
CA TRP A 65 -13.00 5.87 -18.09
C TRP A 65 -11.72 5.09 -17.76
N GLY A 66 -11.70 3.77 -17.95
CA GLY A 66 -10.50 2.95 -17.77
C GLY A 66 -9.40 3.33 -18.75
N TRP A 67 -9.76 3.65 -19.98
CA TRP A 67 -8.83 4.17 -20.99
C TRP A 67 -8.26 5.52 -20.60
N LEU A 68 -9.10 6.43 -20.07
CA LEU A 68 -8.63 7.73 -19.58
C LEU A 68 -7.63 7.58 -18.43
N VAL A 69 -7.88 6.64 -17.51
CA VAL A 69 -6.96 6.33 -16.41
C VAL A 69 -5.63 5.82 -16.95
N LEU A 70 -5.62 4.87 -17.90
CA LEU A 70 -4.39 4.36 -18.51
C LEU A 70 -3.57 5.47 -19.19
N VAL A 71 -4.23 6.33 -19.98
CA VAL A 71 -3.57 7.47 -20.66
C VAL A 71 -3.02 8.46 -19.65
N ALA A 72 -3.77 8.79 -18.59
CA ALA A 72 -3.33 9.72 -17.55
C ALA A 72 -2.09 9.18 -16.81
N PHE A 73 -2.10 7.91 -16.43
CA PHE A 73 -0.95 7.28 -15.78
C PHE A 73 0.26 7.15 -16.71
N MET A 74 0.05 6.86 -17.99
CA MET A 74 1.13 6.82 -18.99
C MET A 74 1.76 8.21 -19.17
N ALA A 75 0.94 9.27 -19.29
CA ALA A 75 1.43 10.65 -19.35
C ALA A 75 2.18 11.06 -18.06
N MET A 76 1.70 10.63 -16.90
CA MET A 76 2.36 10.88 -15.61
C MET A 76 3.69 10.12 -15.49
N SER A 77 3.78 8.90 -16.03
CA SER A 77 5.01 8.09 -16.00
C SER A 77 6.16 8.65 -16.85
N ALA A 78 5.83 9.48 -17.85
CA ALA A 78 6.81 10.23 -18.63
C ALA A 78 7.35 11.45 -17.86
N ARG A 79 6.74 11.83 -16.73
CA ARG A 79 7.13 12.98 -15.89
C ARG A 79 7.46 12.52 -14.47
N PRO A 80 8.72 12.13 -14.19
CA PRO A 80 9.16 11.61 -12.89
C PRO A 80 8.72 12.45 -11.68
N ALA A 81 8.82 13.78 -11.78
CA ALA A 81 8.41 14.69 -10.71
C ALA A 81 6.90 14.61 -10.39
N THR A 82 6.04 14.44 -11.42
CA THR A 82 4.59 14.30 -11.23
C THR A 82 4.28 12.96 -10.58
N LEU A 83 4.93 11.88 -11.03
CA LEU A 83 4.75 10.54 -10.47
C LEU A 83 5.21 10.46 -9.00
N HIS A 84 6.32 11.12 -8.67
CA HIS A 84 6.80 11.26 -7.29
C HIS A 84 5.80 12.02 -6.40
N ARG A 85 5.26 13.16 -6.87
CA ARG A 85 4.21 13.89 -6.13
C ARG A 85 2.95 13.06 -5.92
N PHE A 86 2.56 12.26 -6.91
CA PHE A 86 1.42 11.35 -6.80
C PHE A 86 1.66 10.27 -5.75
N ARG A 87 2.85 9.63 -5.75
CA ARG A 87 3.28 8.70 -4.70
C ARG A 87 3.18 9.33 -3.31
N LEU A 88 3.72 10.54 -3.13
CA LEU A 88 3.65 11.25 -1.84
C LEU A 88 2.19 11.54 -1.42
N GLY A 89 1.30 11.80 -2.38
CA GLY A 89 -0.13 11.96 -2.13
C GLY A 89 -0.76 10.70 -1.53
N ILE A 90 -0.42 9.52 -2.08
CA ILE A 90 -0.86 8.23 -1.54
C ILE A 90 -0.28 8.02 -0.14
N GLU A 91 1.01 8.27 0.06
CA GLU A 91 1.67 8.05 1.34
C GLU A 91 1.12 8.93 2.47
N LYS A 92 0.56 10.12 2.13
CA LYS A 92 -0.20 10.95 3.09
C LYS A 92 -1.49 10.28 3.54
N ILE A 93 -2.23 9.64 2.62
CA ILE A 93 -3.43 8.87 2.97
C ILE A 93 -3.01 7.72 3.90
N THR A 94 -1.95 7.00 3.55
CA THR A 94 -1.41 5.91 4.38
C THR A 94 -0.94 6.39 5.76
N ALA A 95 -0.34 7.58 5.86
CA ALA A 95 0.03 8.17 7.14
C ALA A 95 -1.21 8.46 8.00
N ALA A 96 -2.25 9.02 7.40
CA ALA A 96 -3.49 9.33 8.08
C ALA A 96 -4.21 8.07 8.57
N THR A 97 -4.31 7.04 7.72
CA THR A 97 -4.92 5.76 8.11
C THR A 97 -4.11 5.04 9.18
N GLY A 98 -2.77 5.11 9.11
CA GLY A 98 -1.88 4.60 10.17
C GLY A 98 -2.10 5.30 11.52
N LEU A 99 -2.28 6.62 11.53
CA LEU A 99 -2.60 7.37 12.74
C LEU A 99 -3.95 6.94 13.33
N VAL A 100 -4.97 6.76 12.48
CA VAL A 100 -6.29 6.25 12.91
C VAL A 100 -6.16 4.84 13.48
N ALA A 101 -5.46 3.94 12.81
CA ALA A 101 -5.23 2.57 13.28
C ALA A 101 -4.52 2.54 14.64
N ARG A 102 -3.56 3.45 14.88
CA ARG A 102 -2.88 3.57 16.18
C ARG A 102 -3.84 3.89 17.32
N TRP A 103 -4.81 4.78 17.11
CA TRP A 103 -5.85 5.07 18.10
C TRP A 103 -6.86 3.93 18.24
N LEU A 104 -7.22 3.28 17.12
CA LEU A 104 -8.07 2.10 17.14
C LEU A 104 -7.43 0.95 17.94
N GLY A 105 -6.10 0.87 18.01
CA GLY A 105 -5.39 -0.07 18.89
C GLY A 105 -5.83 0.02 20.36
N TRP A 106 -6.00 1.24 20.88
CA TRP A 106 -6.54 1.45 22.22
C TRP A 106 -8.00 1.01 22.34
N VAL A 107 -8.81 1.25 21.30
CA VAL A 107 -10.22 0.81 21.27
C VAL A 107 -10.29 -0.71 21.28
N VAL A 108 -9.50 -1.39 20.43
CA VAL A 108 -9.40 -2.85 20.40
C VAL A 108 -8.98 -3.38 21.75
N PHE A 109 -7.99 -2.78 22.40
CA PHE A 109 -7.55 -3.17 23.74
C PHE A 109 -8.69 -3.07 24.76
N ILE A 110 -9.39 -1.93 24.83
CA ILE A 110 -10.49 -1.72 25.79
C ILE A 110 -11.63 -2.69 25.56
N VAL A 111 -12.06 -2.87 24.30
CA VAL A 111 -13.16 -3.80 23.95
C VAL A 111 -12.76 -5.24 24.23
N SER A 112 -11.51 -5.62 23.94
CA SER A 112 -11.01 -6.97 24.22
C SER A 112 -10.87 -7.23 25.72
N LEU A 113 -10.42 -6.24 26.49
CA LEU A 113 -10.37 -6.32 27.95
C LEU A 113 -11.77 -6.50 28.53
N PHE A 114 -12.73 -5.70 28.06
CA PHE A 114 -14.13 -5.85 28.45
C PHE A 114 -14.66 -7.24 28.12
N ASN A 115 -14.39 -7.76 26.92
CA ASN A 115 -14.76 -9.12 26.52
C ASN A 115 -14.21 -10.21 27.45
N VAL A 116 -12.93 -10.09 27.83
CA VAL A 116 -12.31 -11.02 28.78
C VAL A 116 -13.00 -10.93 30.14
N VAL A 117 -13.17 -9.72 30.69
CA VAL A 117 -13.83 -9.51 31.99
C VAL A 117 -15.24 -10.08 31.98
N THR A 118 -16.06 -9.77 30.97
CA THR A 118 -17.45 -10.27 30.88
C THR A 118 -17.51 -11.79 30.79
N ARG A 119 -16.57 -12.42 30.05
CA ARG A 119 -16.51 -13.86 29.88
C ARG A 119 -16.16 -14.62 31.18
N TYR A 120 -15.35 -14.02 32.06
CA TYR A 120 -14.97 -14.63 33.33
C TYR A 120 -15.92 -14.23 34.48
N THR A 121 -16.36 -12.98 34.54
CA THR A 121 -17.27 -12.50 35.58
C THR A 121 -18.71 -12.98 35.38
N GLY A 122 -19.18 -13.12 34.14
CA GLY A 122 -20.54 -13.60 33.84
C GLY A 122 -20.86 -14.98 34.43
N ARG A 123 -19.84 -15.84 34.59
CA ARG A 123 -19.96 -17.15 35.24
C ARG A 123 -20.35 -17.07 36.71
N TYR A 124 -20.06 -15.94 37.38
CA TYR A 124 -20.31 -15.74 38.81
C TYR A 124 -21.57 -14.92 39.09
N VAL A 125 -22.19 -14.32 38.08
CA VAL A 125 -23.26 -13.32 38.26
C VAL A 125 -24.64 -13.85 37.85
N GLU A 126 -24.77 -15.11 37.38
CA GLU A 126 -26.04 -15.73 36.93
C GLU A 126 -26.88 -14.82 36.01
N LYS A 127 -26.21 -13.94 35.28
CA LYS A 127 -26.79 -13.11 34.23
C LYS A 127 -26.15 -13.54 32.93
N ASP A 128 -26.96 -13.71 31.90
CA ASP A 128 -26.53 -13.76 30.52
C ASP A 128 -25.94 -12.39 30.15
N ILE A 129 -24.71 -12.14 30.60
CA ILE A 129 -23.93 -11.04 30.08
C ILE A 129 -23.73 -11.34 28.60
N ILE A 130 -23.86 -10.33 27.77
CA ILE A 130 -23.92 -10.35 26.32
C ILE A 130 -22.59 -10.84 25.68
N ILE A 131 -22.17 -12.06 26.01
CA ILE A 131 -20.84 -12.61 25.71
C ILE A 131 -20.63 -12.72 24.19
N GLY A 132 -21.68 -13.13 23.46
CA GLY A 132 -21.65 -13.29 22.00
C GLY A 132 -21.46 -11.96 21.26
N GLU A 133 -22.24 -10.93 21.61
CA GLU A 133 -22.10 -9.61 20.99
C GLU A 133 -20.76 -8.97 21.33
N VAL A 134 -20.34 -9.03 22.59
CA VAL A 134 -19.08 -8.41 23.03
C VAL A 134 -17.88 -9.08 22.38
N THR A 135 -17.88 -10.42 22.27
CA THR A 135 -16.87 -11.14 21.48
C THR A 135 -16.89 -10.71 20.03
N SER A 136 -18.06 -10.64 19.41
CA SER A 136 -18.19 -10.29 18.00
C SER A 136 -17.75 -8.85 17.73
N LEU A 137 -18.07 -7.92 18.62
CA LEU A 137 -17.62 -6.54 18.58
C LEU A 137 -16.09 -6.44 18.70
N ALA A 138 -15.47 -7.26 19.56
CA ALA A 138 -14.01 -7.32 19.67
C ALA A 138 -13.36 -7.75 18.34
N TRP A 139 -13.88 -8.82 17.71
CA TRP A 139 -13.42 -9.28 16.40
C TRP A 139 -13.62 -8.22 15.30
N MET A 140 -14.78 -7.57 15.27
CA MET A 140 -15.07 -6.53 14.27
C MET A 140 -14.20 -5.28 14.46
N THR A 141 -13.96 -4.86 15.72
CA THR A 141 -13.10 -3.71 16.01
C THR A 141 -11.66 -4.01 15.63
N PHE A 142 -11.17 -5.22 15.93
CA PHE A 142 -9.84 -5.67 15.49
C PHE A 142 -9.74 -5.71 13.97
N GLY A 143 -10.73 -6.31 13.29
CA GLY A 143 -10.79 -6.36 11.83
C GLY A 143 -10.82 -4.97 11.21
N PHE A 144 -11.58 -4.03 11.78
CA PHE A 144 -11.64 -2.65 11.31
C PHE A 144 -10.30 -1.95 11.44
N MET A 145 -9.65 -2.06 12.61
CA MET A 145 -8.30 -1.53 12.83
C MET A 145 -7.32 -2.08 11.80
N PHE A 146 -7.33 -3.40 11.58
CA PHE A 146 -6.44 -4.05 10.62
C PHE A 146 -6.69 -3.55 9.19
N LEU A 147 -7.95 -3.49 8.75
CA LEU A 147 -8.29 -3.06 7.39
C LEU A 147 -7.89 -1.61 7.11
N ILE A 148 -8.00 -0.73 8.11
CA ILE A 148 -7.54 0.66 8.00
C ILE A 148 -6.00 0.75 8.06
N GLY A 149 -5.35 -0.07 8.90
CA GLY A 149 -3.91 -0.01 9.15
C GLY A 149 -3.03 -0.85 8.22
N MET A 150 -3.59 -1.78 7.42
CA MET A 150 -2.76 -2.71 6.65
C MET A 150 -1.88 -2.03 5.60
N ASN A 151 -2.36 -0.93 5.01
CA ASN A 151 -1.57 -0.14 4.06
C ASN A 151 -0.35 0.50 4.71
N TYR A 152 -0.47 0.93 5.97
CA TYR A 152 0.64 1.46 6.75
C TYR A 152 1.71 0.40 6.96
N GLY A 153 1.32 -0.84 7.29
CA GLY A 153 2.26 -1.95 7.40
C GLY A 153 3.05 -2.21 6.10
N VAL A 154 2.40 -2.11 4.93
CA VAL A 154 3.08 -2.23 3.63
C VAL A 154 4.13 -1.13 3.45
N ARG A 155 3.76 0.12 3.76
CA ARG A 155 4.67 1.27 3.63
C ARG A 155 5.92 1.14 4.50
N GLU A 156 5.74 0.70 5.75
CA GLU A 156 6.82 0.53 6.73
C GLU A 156 7.58 -0.80 6.56
N GLY A 157 7.21 -1.64 5.59
CA GLY A 157 7.91 -2.88 5.30
C GLY A 157 7.83 -3.93 6.43
N VAL A 158 6.79 -3.88 7.26
CA VAL A 158 6.66 -4.78 8.44
C VAL A 158 6.43 -6.24 8.10
N ASN A 159 6.19 -6.55 6.82
CA ASN A 159 5.86 -7.90 6.39
C ASN A 159 7.11 -8.80 6.55
N PRO A 160 7.04 -9.89 7.34
CA PRO A 160 8.18 -10.77 7.53
C PRO A 160 8.66 -11.30 6.18
N ARG A 161 9.90 -10.98 5.83
CA ARG A 161 10.56 -11.54 4.65
C ARG A 161 11.23 -12.84 5.09
N ILE A 162 10.66 -13.98 4.69
CA ILE A 162 11.09 -15.31 5.15
C ILE A 162 12.30 -15.82 4.34
N ASP A 163 12.78 -15.06 3.35
CA ASP A 163 13.84 -15.50 2.45
C ASP A 163 15.24 -15.09 2.93
N PHE A 164 16.08 -16.08 3.23
CA PHE A 164 17.48 -15.89 3.62
C PHE A 164 18.28 -15.17 2.54
N TRP A 165 17.98 -15.39 1.26
CA TRP A 165 18.71 -14.79 0.14
C TRP A 165 18.40 -13.31 -0.01
N TRP A 166 17.24 -12.87 0.47
CA TRP A 166 16.84 -11.48 0.37
C TRP A 166 17.78 -10.54 1.13
N ALA A 167 18.31 -10.97 2.28
CA ALA A 167 19.20 -10.16 3.10
C ALA A 167 20.44 -9.70 2.30
N ASP A 168 21.03 -10.63 1.54
CA ASP A 168 22.26 -10.41 0.76
C ASP A 168 22.04 -9.71 -0.59
N PHE A 169 20.78 -9.42 -0.96
CA PHE A 169 20.50 -8.73 -2.22
C PHE A 169 20.86 -7.24 -2.15
N SER A 170 21.46 -6.72 -3.23
CA SER A 170 21.64 -5.29 -3.40
C SER A 170 20.29 -4.57 -3.49
N HIS A 171 20.26 -3.27 -3.17
CA HIS A 171 19.03 -2.45 -3.22
C HIS A 171 18.32 -2.57 -4.57
N ARG A 172 19.07 -2.59 -5.67
CA ARG A 172 18.53 -2.75 -7.01
C ARG A 172 17.88 -4.12 -7.24
N ARG A 173 18.45 -5.20 -6.72
CA ARG A 173 17.86 -6.55 -6.82
C ARG A 173 16.59 -6.66 -5.99
N LYS A 174 16.60 -6.11 -4.76
CA LYS A 174 15.43 -6.01 -3.88
C LYS A 174 14.30 -5.24 -4.58
N ALA A 175 14.63 -4.07 -5.15
CA ALA A 175 13.66 -3.25 -5.88
C ALA A 175 13.08 -3.94 -7.12
N TRP A 176 13.89 -4.67 -7.90
CA TRP A 176 13.39 -5.44 -9.04
C TRP A 176 12.42 -6.55 -8.61
N LEU A 177 12.77 -7.32 -7.57
CA LEU A 177 11.91 -8.36 -7.04
C LEU A 177 10.58 -7.76 -6.56
N ASP A 178 10.64 -6.72 -5.72
CA ASP A 178 9.46 -6.05 -5.20
C ASP A 178 8.64 -5.45 -6.35
N PHE A 179 9.24 -4.77 -7.33
CA PHE A 179 8.53 -4.21 -8.48
C PHE A 179 7.77 -5.26 -9.28
N VAL A 180 8.41 -6.40 -9.60
CA VAL A 180 7.79 -7.50 -10.35
C VAL A 180 6.66 -8.14 -9.56
N MET A 181 6.88 -8.44 -8.28
CA MET A 181 5.86 -9.06 -7.44
C MET A 181 4.64 -8.15 -7.27
N HIS A 182 4.88 -6.87 -6.99
CA HIS A 182 3.81 -5.89 -6.84
C HIS A 182 3.03 -5.70 -8.15
N THR A 183 3.72 -5.63 -9.28
CA THR A 183 3.11 -5.34 -10.58
C THR A 183 2.32 -6.53 -11.15
N PHE A 184 2.88 -7.74 -11.09
CA PHE A 184 2.30 -8.91 -11.79
C PHE A 184 1.47 -9.83 -10.89
N PHE A 185 1.58 -9.71 -9.57
CA PHE A 185 0.82 -10.54 -8.64
C PHE A 185 -0.11 -9.71 -7.76
N PHE A 186 0.42 -8.74 -7.00
CA PHE A 186 -0.41 -7.99 -6.05
C PHE A 186 -1.39 -7.03 -6.75
N LEU A 187 -0.96 -6.27 -7.76
CA LEU A 187 -1.83 -5.33 -8.45
C LEU A 187 -3.01 -6.05 -9.14
N PRO A 188 -2.82 -7.15 -9.90
CA PRO A 188 -3.95 -7.94 -10.42
C PRO A 188 -4.84 -8.52 -9.33
N PHE A 189 -4.26 -9.01 -8.23
CA PHE A 189 -5.03 -9.53 -7.08
C PHE A 189 -5.94 -8.45 -6.49
N VAL A 190 -5.42 -7.25 -6.26
CA VAL A 190 -6.19 -6.12 -5.73
C VAL A 190 -7.31 -5.71 -6.68
N ILE A 191 -7.03 -5.62 -7.99
CA ILE A 191 -8.04 -5.25 -8.98
C ILE A 191 -9.16 -6.30 -9.03
N ALA A 192 -8.81 -7.58 -9.08
CA ALA A 192 -9.77 -8.69 -9.10
C ALA A 192 -10.59 -8.74 -7.81
N GLY A 193 -9.92 -8.69 -6.65
CA GLY A 193 -10.56 -8.70 -5.34
C GLY A 193 -11.51 -7.52 -5.16
N SER A 194 -11.09 -6.30 -5.55
CA SER A 194 -11.94 -5.10 -5.46
C SER A 194 -13.20 -5.24 -6.31
N ARG A 195 -13.10 -5.86 -7.49
CA ARG A 195 -14.25 -6.10 -8.37
C ARG A 195 -15.25 -7.08 -7.77
N ILE A 196 -14.76 -8.17 -7.18
CA ILE A 196 -15.60 -9.18 -6.53
C ILE A 196 -16.27 -8.58 -5.29
N LEU A 197 -15.49 -7.89 -4.46
CA LEU A 197 -15.97 -7.28 -3.22
C LEU A 197 -16.95 -6.13 -3.47
N PHE A 198 -16.84 -5.39 -4.58
CA PHE A 198 -17.75 -4.28 -4.86
C PHE A 198 -19.22 -4.68 -4.89
N GLY A 199 -19.56 -5.86 -5.43
CA GLY A 199 -20.93 -6.39 -5.38
C GLY A 199 -21.31 -6.84 -3.97
N TYR A 200 -20.45 -7.63 -3.36
CA TYR A 200 -20.64 -8.19 -2.02
C TYR A 200 -20.87 -7.10 -0.96
N SER A 201 -20.04 -6.07 -0.93
CA SER A 201 -20.13 -5.00 0.05
C SER A 201 -21.38 -4.13 -0.09
N ARG A 202 -21.90 -3.94 -1.31
CA ARG A 202 -23.17 -3.22 -1.53
C ARG A 202 -24.36 -4.01 -0.98
N LEU A 203 -24.38 -5.31 -1.24
CA LEU A 203 -25.41 -6.21 -0.69
C LEU A 203 -25.37 -6.20 0.84
N ALA A 204 -24.16 -6.28 1.43
CA ALA A 204 -23.98 -6.24 2.88
C ALA A 204 -24.48 -4.92 3.51
N LEU A 205 -24.38 -3.80 2.79
CA LEU A 205 -24.92 -2.49 3.19
C LEU A 205 -26.43 -2.33 2.93
N GLY A 206 -27.13 -3.37 2.48
CA GLY A 206 -28.58 -3.37 2.33
C GLY A 206 -29.10 -3.10 0.92
N MET A 207 -28.23 -3.04 -0.10
CA MET A 207 -28.68 -3.04 -1.50
C MET A 207 -29.45 -4.33 -1.78
N LYS A 208 -30.65 -4.22 -2.36
CA LYS A 208 -31.44 -5.39 -2.77
C LYS A 208 -30.79 -6.09 -3.95
N ARG A 209 -31.08 -7.39 -4.14
CA ARG A 209 -30.62 -8.13 -5.33
C ARG A 209 -31.16 -7.57 -6.65
N SER A 210 -32.26 -6.79 -6.62
CA SER A 210 -32.76 -6.02 -7.77
C SER A 210 -31.85 -4.86 -8.18
N GLY A 211 -30.92 -4.43 -7.31
CA GLY A 211 -30.06 -3.27 -7.52
C GLY A 211 -30.54 -2.00 -6.80
N ASP A 212 -31.74 -2.04 -6.22
CA ASP A 212 -32.34 -0.88 -5.56
C ASP A 212 -31.81 -0.70 -4.13
N TRP A 213 -31.54 0.56 -3.78
CA TRP A 213 -31.26 0.93 -2.41
C TRP A 213 -32.56 1.17 -1.63
N PRO A 214 -32.60 0.81 -0.34
CA PRO A 214 -33.69 1.19 0.55
C PRO A 214 -33.78 2.72 0.70
N GLU A 215 -35.01 3.24 0.78
CA GLU A 215 -35.25 4.68 0.83
C GLU A 215 -34.93 5.28 2.22
N GLY A 216 -34.27 6.45 2.19
CA GLY A 216 -34.00 7.27 3.37
C GLY A 216 -33.15 6.61 4.44
N TRP A 217 -33.44 6.93 5.70
CA TRP A 217 -32.69 6.44 6.88
C TRP A 217 -32.96 4.97 7.21
N ARG A 218 -33.82 4.27 6.46
CA ARG A 218 -34.13 2.86 6.73
C ARG A 218 -33.04 1.91 6.25
N VAL A 219 -32.07 2.39 5.46
CA VAL A 219 -30.94 1.59 4.96
C VAL A 219 -30.13 0.94 6.09
N TRP A 220 -30.03 1.59 7.24
CA TRP A 220 -29.31 1.10 8.42
C TRP A 220 -29.97 -0.15 9.01
N ASN A 221 -31.29 -0.28 8.87
CA ASN A 221 -32.06 -1.45 9.32
C ASN A 221 -32.00 -2.61 8.32
N THR A 222 -31.38 -2.40 7.16
CA THR A 222 -31.25 -3.42 6.10
C THR A 222 -29.85 -3.98 5.99
N TRP A 223 -28.93 -3.54 6.85
CA TRP A 223 -27.59 -4.11 6.92
C TRP A 223 -27.67 -5.58 7.28
N GLU A 224 -26.77 -6.36 6.66
CA GLU A 224 -26.65 -7.76 7.01
C GLU A 224 -26.29 -7.90 8.49
N GLN A 225 -26.93 -8.87 9.15
CA GLN A 225 -26.76 -9.15 10.57
C GLN A 225 -26.11 -10.53 10.76
N SER A 226 -25.29 -10.67 11.79
CA SER A 226 -24.66 -11.94 12.14
C SER A 226 -25.67 -12.87 12.84
N PRO A 227 -25.89 -14.10 12.33
CA PRO A 227 -26.69 -15.11 13.03
C PRO A 227 -26.07 -15.51 14.37
N ASP A 228 -24.74 -15.49 14.46
CA ASP A 228 -23.97 -16.02 15.58
C ASP A 228 -23.72 -14.98 16.69
N ALA A 229 -24.09 -13.72 16.46
CA ALA A 229 -23.80 -12.59 17.35
C ALA A 229 -25.06 -11.83 17.76
N ASP A 230 -26.15 -12.54 18.04
CA ASP A 230 -27.44 -11.96 18.42
C ASP A 230 -27.89 -10.81 17.50
N GLN A 231 -27.75 -11.01 16.17
CA GLN A 231 -28.12 -10.06 15.13
C GLN A 231 -27.28 -8.77 15.06
N LEU A 232 -26.04 -8.77 15.56
CA LEU A 232 -25.14 -7.62 15.41
C LEU A 232 -24.97 -7.23 13.93
N PRO A 233 -25.09 -5.94 13.55
CA PRO A 233 -24.92 -5.50 12.17
C PRO A 233 -23.48 -5.71 11.67
N VAL A 234 -23.30 -6.55 10.66
CA VAL A 234 -22.02 -6.87 10.00
C VAL A 234 -21.84 -6.16 8.66
N GLY A 235 -22.89 -5.56 8.12
CA GLY A 235 -22.84 -4.80 6.86
C GLY A 235 -21.66 -3.83 6.77
N PRO A 236 -21.45 -2.94 7.78
CA PRO A 236 -20.36 -1.98 7.76
C PRO A 236 -18.97 -2.62 7.69
N ILE A 237 -18.69 -3.66 8.50
CA ILE A 237 -17.35 -4.29 8.50
C ILE A 237 -17.10 -5.02 7.18
N LYS A 238 -18.12 -5.66 6.58
CA LYS A 238 -18.01 -6.28 5.25
C LYS A 238 -17.75 -5.25 4.14
N PHE A 239 -18.25 -4.03 4.27
CA PHE A 239 -17.88 -2.92 3.39
C PHE A 239 -16.45 -2.43 3.66
N MET A 240 -16.01 -2.40 4.91
CA MET A 240 -14.63 -2.05 5.25
C MET A 240 -13.60 -3.02 4.65
N ILE A 241 -13.96 -4.28 4.35
CA ILE A 241 -13.08 -5.20 3.63
C ILE A 241 -12.71 -4.63 2.25
N LEU A 242 -13.68 -4.08 1.52
CA LEU A 242 -13.44 -3.42 0.23
C LEU A 242 -12.56 -2.17 0.42
N VAL A 243 -12.88 -1.34 1.42
CA VAL A 243 -12.11 -0.12 1.69
C VAL A 243 -10.65 -0.46 2.05
N GLY A 244 -10.42 -1.44 2.92
CA GLY A 244 -9.08 -1.89 3.28
C GLY A 244 -8.31 -2.45 2.08
N LEU A 245 -8.97 -3.22 1.21
CA LEU A 245 -8.33 -3.70 -0.02
C LEU A 245 -7.97 -2.57 -0.99
N VAL A 246 -8.82 -1.54 -1.11
CA VAL A 246 -8.52 -0.35 -1.94
C VAL A 246 -7.35 0.43 -1.35
N LEU A 247 -7.34 0.67 -0.02
CA LEU A 247 -6.22 1.33 0.66
C LEU A 247 -4.91 0.57 0.49
N PHE A 248 -4.94 -0.76 0.68
CA PHE A 248 -3.82 -1.65 0.39
C PHE A 248 -3.37 -1.50 -1.06
N GLY A 249 -4.30 -1.58 -2.01
CA GLY A 249 -4.05 -1.40 -3.44
C GLY A 249 -3.37 -0.10 -3.81
N THR A 250 -3.83 1.01 -3.22
CA THR A 250 -3.20 2.32 -3.44
C THR A 250 -1.77 2.35 -2.90
N GLN A 251 -1.51 1.76 -1.72
CA GLN A 251 -0.13 1.68 -1.22
C GLN A 251 0.75 0.79 -2.08
N ILE A 252 0.24 -0.34 -2.57
CA ILE A 252 0.98 -1.20 -3.51
C ILE A 252 1.39 -0.42 -4.76
N LEU A 253 0.51 0.44 -5.28
CA LEU A 253 0.84 1.34 -6.39
C LEU A 253 1.95 2.33 -6.02
N ALA A 254 1.95 2.87 -4.80
CA ALA A 254 3.04 3.73 -4.32
C ALA A 254 4.37 2.96 -4.23
N GLU A 255 4.36 1.69 -3.80
CA GLU A 255 5.57 0.85 -3.76
C GLU A 255 6.09 0.48 -5.16
N ILE A 256 5.21 0.25 -6.15
CA ILE A 256 5.61 0.07 -7.57
C ILE A 256 6.32 1.32 -8.09
N ILE A 257 5.83 2.51 -7.73
CA ILE A 257 6.47 3.77 -8.10
C ILE A 257 7.81 3.93 -7.37
N LYS A 258 7.86 3.69 -6.06
CA LYS A 258 9.08 3.79 -5.25
C LYS A 258 10.20 2.87 -5.77
N THR A 259 9.88 1.59 -5.96
CA THR A 259 10.83 0.58 -6.47
C THR A 259 11.26 0.86 -7.90
N GLY A 260 10.37 1.41 -8.74
CA GLY A 260 10.74 1.85 -10.09
C GLY A 260 11.77 2.99 -10.10
N PHE A 261 11.73 3.92 -9.15
CA PHE A 261 12.76 4.95 -9.02
C PHE A 261 14.13 4.37 -8.65
N VAL A 262 14.18 3.38 -7.75
CA VAL A 262 15.42 2.64 -7.43
C VAL A 262 15.98 1.93 -8.67
N ILE A 263 15.12 1.30 -9.48
CA ILE A 263 15.53 0.62 -10.73
C ILE A 263 16.18 1.58 -11.74
N MET A 264 15.71 2.83 -11.78
CA MET A 264 16.26 3.92 -12.60
C MET A 264 17.56 4.52 -12.04
N GLY A 265 18.00 4.12 -10.84
CA GLY A 265 19.13 4.74 -10.14
C GLY A 265 18.80 6.11 -9.53
N ARG A 266 17.51 6.46 -9.40
CA ARG A 266 17.06 7.68 -8.69
C ARG A 266 16.63 7.35 -7.28
N GLU A 267 17.60 6.90 -6.49
CA GLU A 267 17.41 6.57 -5.08
C GLU A 267 17.06 7.81 -4.25
N ASP A 268 17.41 9.01 -4.70
CA ASP A 268 16.99 10.29 -4.11
C ASP A 268 15.46 10.46 -4.06
N LEU A 269 14.74 9.86 -5.00
CA LEU A 269 13.28 9.88 -5.08
C LEU A 269 12.62 8.65 -4.45
N ALA A 270 13.43 7.69 -4.00
CA ALA A 270 12.99 6.48 -3.33
C ALA A 270 13.30 6.62 -1.83
N ASP A 271 12.25 6.53 -1.00
CA ASP A 271 12.45 6.54 0.45
C ASP A 271 12.92 5.14 0.88
N ILE A 272 14.22 4.89 0.72
CA ILE A 272 14.82 3.59 1.02
C ILE A 272 14.80 3.43 2.55
N HIS A 273 13.88 2.60 3.04
CA HIS A 273 13.96 2.08 4.39
C HIS A 273 15.11 1.07 4.43
N ASP A 274 16.14 1.38 5.21
CA ASP A 274 17.14 0.39 5.57
C ASP A 274 16.49 -0.54 6.61
N PRO A 275 16.16 -1.80 6.27
CA PRO A 275 15.58 -2.69 7.24
C PRO A 275 16.61 -2.90 8.35
N ASP A 276 16.19 -2.78 9.61
CA ASP A 276 17.00 -3.20 10.74
C ASP A 276 17.46 -4.63 10.45
N ALA A 277 18.76 -4.80 10.17
CA ALA A 277 19.31 -6.11 9.87
C ALA A 277 18.96 -7.02 11.04
N PRO A 278 18.40 -8.23 10.81
CA PRO A 278 18.17 -9.14 11.91
C PRO A 278 19.52 -9.34 12.60
N LEU A 279 19.59 -8.98 13.89
CA LEU A 279 20.75 -9.23 14.74
C LEU A 279 21.08 -10.72 14.57
N ARG A 280 22.12 -11.02 13.80
CA ARG A 280 22.66 -12.38 13.74
C ARG A 280 23.18 -12.67 15.14
N ILE A 281 22.43 -13.48 15.86
CA ILE A 281 22.92 -14.13 17.07
C ILE A 281 23.82 -15.25 16.54
N GLU A 282 25.09 -14.91 16.29
CA GLU A 282 26.15 -15.89 16.05
C GLU A 282 26.66 -16.46 17.37
#